data_AF-A0AAZ1X3U0-F1
#
_entry.id   AF-A0AAZ1X3U0-F1
#
_cell.length_a   1.000
_cell.length_b   1.000
_cell.length_c   1.000
_cell.angle_alpha   90.00
_cell.angle_beta   90.00
_cell.angle_gamma   90.00
#
_symmetry.space_group_name_H-M   'P 1'
#
loop_
_entity.id
_entity.type
_entity.pdbx_description
1 polymer ?
#
loop_
_entity_poly.entity_id
_entity_poly.type
_entity_poly.pdbx_seq_one_letter_code
_entity_poly.pdbx_strand_id
1 'polypeptide(L)'
;DSPLSAVGGSVSIKCRTSQRVNGGNYLAWYQQKDGGVPKLLIKYASTRASGIPARFTGSGSNSDFTLTISGVQAEDAAVYYCQSYHQGRLYAGARGGHTPLSQAFRS
;
A
#
# COMPACT_ATOMS: atom_id res chain seq x y z
N ASP A 1 -0.12 6.96 -23.60
CA ASP A 1 -1.40 7.12 -22.87
C ASP A 1 -1.48 8.46 -22.16
N SER A 2 -2.51 9.25 -22.46
CA SER A 2 -2.72 10.58 -21.88
C SER A 2 -3.29 10.49 -20.45
N PRO A 3 -2.76 11.25 -19.47
CA PRO A 3 -3.22 11.23 -18.07
C PRO A 3 -4.68 11.66 -17.87
N LEU A 4 -5.33 12.25 -18.89
CA LEU A 4 -6.73 12.67 -18.87
C LEU A 4 -7.74 11.51 -18.90
N SER A 5 -7.37 10.32 -19.39
CA SER A 5 -8.35 9.22 -19.52
C SER A 5 -8.81 8.64 -18.18
N ALA A 6 -8.10 8.92 -17.09
CA ALA A 6 -8.46 8.45 -15.74
C ALA A 6 -9.20 9.50 -14.91
N VAL A 7 -9.14 10.78 -15.27
CA VAL A 7 -9.73 11.88 -14.47
C VAL A 7 -11.25 11.72 -14.41
N GLY A 8 -11.81 11.73 -13.20
CA GLY A 8 -13.22 11.44 -12.94
C GLY A 8 -13.59 9.95 -12.91
N GLY A 9 -12.68 9.07 -13.34
CA GLY A 9 -12.84 7.61 -13.28
C GLY A 9 -12.42 7.01 -11.93
N SER A 10 -12.39 5.67 -11.88
CA SER A 10 -11.86 4.91 -10.75
C SER A 10 -10.65 4.11 -11.18
N VAL A 11 -9.57 4.15 -10.39
CA VAL A 11 -8.36 3.35 -10.62
C VAL A 11 -8.14 2.40 -9.45
N SER A 12 -7.66 1.20 -9.74
CA SER A 12 -7.28 0.19 -8.75
C SER A 12 -5.81 -0.16 -8.88
N ILE A 13 -5.07 0.07 -7.81
CA ILE A 13 -3.62 -0.13 -7.70
C ILE A 13 -3.40 -1.40 -6.88
N LYS A 14 -2.72 -2.39 -7.45
CA LYS A 14 -2.50 -3.68 -6.81
C LYS A 14 -1.14 -3.76 -6.14
N CYS A 15 -1.12 -4.40 -4.98
CA CYS A 15 0.10 -4.78 -4.28
C CYS A 15 0.01 -6.26 -3.93
N ARG A 16 0.85 -7.06 -4.57
CA ARG A 16 0.97 -8.49 -4.28
C ARG A 16 2.31 -8.77 -3.64
N THR A 17 2.27 -9.33 -2.44
CA THR A 17 3.45 -9.72 -1.68
C THR A 17 3.72 -11.21 -1.89
N SER A 18 4.99 -11.62 -1.86
CA SER A 18 5.39 -13.03 -2.07
C SER A 18 5.06 -13.94 -0.88
N GLN A 19 4.92 -13.35 0.31
CA GLN A 19 4.64 -14.03 1.56
C GLN A 19 3.41 -13.44 2.23
N ARG A 20 2.76 -14.21 3.09
CA ARG A 20 1.62 -13.70 3.86
C ARG A 20 2.08 -12.58 4.80
N VAL A 21 1.38 -11.46 4.74
CA VAL A 21 1.55 -10.30 5.63
C VAL A 21 1.11 -10.68 7.04
N ASN A 22 1.85 -10.20 8.03
CA ASN A 22 1.55 -10.42 9.45
C ASN A 22 0.16 -9.88 9.79
N GLY A 23 -0.59 -10.61 10.61
CA GLY A 23 -1.99 -10.31 10.92
C GLY A 23 -2.94 -10.36 9.71
N GLY A 24 -2.45 -10.69 8.52
CA GLY A 24 -3.21 -10.65 7.27
C GLY A 24 -3.56 -9.25 6.77
N ASN A 25 -3.30 -8.19 7.54
CA ASN A 25 -3.68 -6.82 7.22
C ASN A 25 -2.62 -5.77 7.56
N TYR A 26 -1.43 -6.14 8.07
CA TYR A 26 -0.34 -5.18 8.36
C TYR A 26 0.35 -4.67 7.09
N LEU A 27 -0.43 -3.94 6.29
CA LEU A 27 0.00 -3.23 5.10
C LEU A 27 -0.43 -1.77 5.17
N ALA A 28 0.47 -0.89 4.73
CA ALA A 28 0.25 0.54 4.59
C ALA A 28 0.46 0.99 3.14
N TRP A 29 -0.35 1.94 2.70
CA TRP A 29 -0.27 2.58 1.38
C TRP A 29 0.27 3.99 1.53
N TYR A 30 1.20 4.36 0.67
CA TYR A 30 1.83 5.67 0.61
C TYR A 30 1.69 6.26 -0.79
N GLN A 31 1.55 7.58 -0.85
CA GLN A 31 1.62 8.36 -2.08
C GLN A 31 2.86 9.26 -2.03
N GLN A 32 3.66 9.22 -3.10
CA GLN A 32 4.81 10.08 -3.27
C GLN A 32 4.65 10.89 -4.56
N LYS A 33 4.50 12.21 -4.42
CA LYS A 33 4.56 13.14 -5.54
C LYS A 33 6.01 13.41 -5.93
N ASP A 34 6.26 13.89 -7.14
CA ASP A 34 7.61 14.14 -7.64
C ASP A 34 8.41 15.04 -6.68
N GLY A 35 9.57 14.54 -6.21
CA GLY A 35 10.43 15.22 -5.23
C GLY A 35 9.86 15.34 -3.81
N GLY A 36 8.67 14.78 -3.54
CA GLY A 36 7.98 14.84 -2.26
C GLY A 36 8.32 13.70 -1.30
N VAL A 37 7.96 13.90 -0.04
CA VAL A 37 8.03 12.86 1.00
C VAL A 37 6.83 11.91 0.87
N PRO A 38 7.00 10.58 0.99
CA PRO A 38 5.88 9.64 1.00
C PRO A 38 4.86 9.98 2.08
N LYS A 39 3.61 10.21 1.68
CA LYS A 39 2.49 10.51 2.57
C LYS A 39 1.66 9.25 2.80
N LEU A 40 1.38 8.91 4.05
CA LEU A 40 0.53 7.78 4.42
C LEU A 40 -0.93 8.04 3.99
N LEU A 41 -1.50 7.09 3.24
CA LEU A 41 -2.89 7.12 2.81
C LEU A 41 -3.77 6.18 3.64
N ILE A 42 -3.37 4.91 3.73
CA ILE A 42 -4.12 3.84 4.38
C ILE A 42 -3.17 3.01 5.22
N LYS A 43 -3.59 2.63 6.42
CA LYS A 43 -2.93 1.67 7.32
C LYS A 43 -3.84 0.47 7.53
N TYR A 44 -3.27 -0.64 8.00
CA TYR A 44 -4.03 -1.87 8.29
C TYR A 44 -4.89 -2.36 7.11
N ALA A 45 -4.35 -2.26 5.89
CA ALA A 45 -4.98 -2.60 4.60
C ALA A 45 -6.20 -1.76 4.19
N SER A 46 -7.03 -1.28 5.13
CA SER A 46 -8.31 -0.60 4.84
C SER A 46 -8.57 0.65 5.67
N THR A 47 -7.80 0.89 6.73
CA THR A 47 -8.01 2.04 7.63
C THR A 47 -7.36 3.29 7.06
N ARG A 48 -8.15 4.25 6.57
CA ARG A 48 -7.64 5.53 6.08
C ARG A 48 -6.96 6.34 7.18
N ALA A 49 -5.87 7.02 6.83
CA ALA A 49 -5.24 7.99 7.71
C ALA A 49 -6.09 9.27 7.83
N SER A 50 -5.87 10.04 8.90
CA SER A 50 -6.60 11.30 9.12
C SER A 50 -6.28 12.31 8.01
N GLY A 51 -7.29 13.06 7.56
CA GLY A 51 -7.15 14.05 6.48
C GLY A 51 -7.00 13.46 5.07
N ILE A 52 -7.17 12.15 4.90
CA ILE A 52 -7.18 11.52 3.58
C ILE A 52 -8.60 11.52 2.99
N PRO A 53 -8.80 11.96 1.74
CA PRO A 53 -10.11 11.99 1.11
C PRO A 53 -10.80 10.63 1.09
N ALA A 54 -12.13 10.63 1.22
CA ALA A 54 -12.91 9.40 1.25
C ALA A 54 -12.82 8.56 -0.03
N ARG A 55 -12.41 9.19 -1.15
CA ARG A 55 -12.16 8.55 -2.45
C ARG A 55 -11.07 7.47 -2.42
N PHE A 56 -10.13 7.54 -1.48
CA PHE A 56 -9.12 6.49 -1.30
C PHE A 56 -9.70 5.37 -0.46
N THR A 57 -9.73 4.14 -0.96
CA THR A 57 -10.20 2.98 -0.22
C THR A 57 -9.23 1.82 -0.36
N GLY A 58 -9.04 1.05 0.71
CA GLY A 58 -8.09 -0.05 0.74
C GLY A 58 -8.83 -1.35 0.99
N SER A 59 -8.44 -2.41 0.29
CA SER A 59 -9.01 -3.73 0.41
C SER A 59 -7.94 -4.82 0.23
N GLY A 60 -8.32 -6.05 0.56
CA GLY A 60 -7.46 -7.22 0.45
C GLY A 60 -6.90 -7.70 1.78
N SER A 61 -6.21 -8.84 1.72
CA SER A 61 -5.68 -9.53 2.88
C SER A 61 -4.60 -10.53 2.49
N ASN A 62 -3.85 -11.00 3.48
CA ASN A 62 -2.80 -12.00 3.37
C ASN A 62 -1.68 -11.57 2.42
N SER A 63 -1.84 -11.73 1.11
CA SER A 63 -0.81 -11.42 0.12
C SER A 63 -1.30 -10.59 -1.05
N ASP A 64 -2.61 -10.34 -1.18
CA ASP A 64 -3.19 -9.57 -2.28
C ASP A 64 -3.97 -8.37 -1.72
N PHE A 65 -3.51 -7.17 -2.07
CA PHE A 65 -4.04 -5.91 -1.58
C PHE A 65 -4.31 -4.97 -2.75
N THR A 66 -5.36 -4.17 -2.61
CA THR A 66 -5.77 -3.21 -3.63
C THR A 66 -6.09 -1.87 -2.98
N LEU A 67 -5.51 -0.80 -3.51
CA LEU A 67 -5.89 0.58 -3.26
C LEU A 67 -6.77 1.05 -4.41
N THR A 68 -7.98 1.50 -4.11
CA THR A 68 -8.91 2.07 -5.08
C THR A 68 -9.02 3.58 -4.86
N ILE A 69 -8.97 4.34 -5.94
CA ILE A 69 -9.15 5.79 -5.94
C ILE A 69 -10.33 6.09 -6.85
N SER A 70 -11.44 6.51 -6.26
CA SER A 70 -12.67 6.84 -6.98
C SER A 70 -12.74 8.34 -7.29
N GLY A 71 -13.08 8.73 -8.51
CA GLY A 71 -13.08 10.13 -8.90
C GLY A 71 -11.66 10.71 -8.91
N VAL A 72 -10.77 10.04 -9.63
CA VAL A 72 -9.36 10.42 -9.77
C VAL A 72 -9.23 11.87 -10.22
N GLN A 73 -8.31 12.60 -9.61
CA GLN A 73 -8.02 14.00 -9.91
C GLN A 73 -6.59 14.16 -10.43
N ALA A 74 -6.28 15.28 -11.09
CA ALA A 74 -4.94 15.56 -11.59
C ALA A 74 -3.88 15.54 -10.46
N GLU A 75 -4.28 15.93 -9.24
CA GLU A 75 -3.44 15.91 -8.05
C GLU A 75 -3.12 14.51 -7.50
N ASP A 76 -3.81 13.47 -7.99
CA ASP A 76 -3.57 12.08 -7.62
C ASP A 76 -2.42 11.47 -8.47
N ALA A 77 -1.93 12.18 -9.49
CA ALA A 77 -0.74 11.76 -10.25
C ALA A 77 0.49 11.71 -9.35
N ALA A 78 0.89 10.49 -8.98
CA ALA A 78 1.95 10.22 -8.03
C ALA A 78 2.43 8.77 -8.15
N VAL A 79 3.55 8.47 -7.52
CA VAL A 79 4.01 7.10 -7.30
C VAL A 79 3.36 6.54 -6.04
N TYR A 80 2.80 5.34 -6.13
CA TYR A 80 2.19 4.67 -4.99
C TYR A 80 3.07 3.54 -4.50
N TYR A 81 3.21 3.45 -3.18
CA TYR A 81 3.96 2.38 -2.52
C TYR A 81 3.06 1.64 -1.54
N CYS A 82 3.16 0.32 -1.53
CA CYS A 82 2.67 -0.48 -0.43
C CYS A 82 3.85 -0.93 0.43
N GLN A 83 3.72 -0.81 1.74
CA GLN A 83 4.65 -1.32 2.73
C GLN A 83 3.95 -2.40 3.54
N SER A 84 4.44 -3.63 3.47
CA SER A 84 3.95 -4.75 4.27
C SER A 84 4.91 -5.12 5.39
N TYR A 85 4.35 -5.59 6.50
CA TYR A 85 5.12 -6.22 7.57
C TYR A 85 4.99 -7.73 7.47
N HIS A 86 6.12 -8.42 7.33
CA HIS A 86 6.16 -9.89 7.35
C HIS A 86 6.81 -10.41 8.64
N GLN A 87 6.30 -11.52 9.17
CA GLN A 87 7.04 -12.32 10.15
C GLN A 87 7.96 -13.26 9.38
N GLY A 88 9.26 -13.00 9.37
CA GLY A 88 10.23 -13.93 8.81
C GLY A 88 10.28 -15.22 9.63
N ARG A 89 10.12 -16.38 8.98
CA ARG A 89 10.63 -17.65 9.54
C ARG A 89 12.14 -17.65 9.34
N LEU A 90 12.90 -17.30 10.38
CA LEU A 90 14.32 -17.66 10.39
C LEU A 90 14.41 -19.18 10.57
N TYR A 91 15.26 -19.80 9.75
CA TYR A 91 15.62 -21.21 9.82
C TYR A 91 15.91 -21.61 11.28
N ALA A 92 15.41 -22.79 11.67
CA ALA A 92 15.63 -23.38 12.97
C ALA A 92 17.15 -23.47 13.27
N GLY A 93 17.67 -22.60 14.15
CA GLY A 93 19.07 -22.68 14.55
C GLY A 93 19.63 -21.52 15.37
N ALA A 94 19.10 -20.30 15.26
CA ALA A 94 19.60 -19.17 16.04
C ALA A 94 18.55 -18.70 17.06
N ARG A 95 18.97 -18.56 18.33
CA ARG A 95 18.14 -18.12 19.45
C ARG A 95 17.40 -16.81 19.11
N GLY A 96 16.07 -16.87 19.01
CA GLY A 96 15.13 -15.84 19.45
C GLY A 96 15.27 -14.41 18.90
N GLY A 97 15.29 -14.21 17.57
CA GLY A 97 15.24 -12.86 16.98
C GLY A 97 14.29 -12.76 15.79
N HIS A 98 13.02 -12.45 16.02
CA HIS A 98 12.05 -12.16 14.94
C HIS A 98 12.38 -10.79 14.34
N THR A 99 13.04 -10.74 13.17
CA THR A 99 13.32 -9.46 12.50
C THR A 99 12.16 -9.07 11.58
N PRO A 100 11.54 -7.90 11.76
CA PRO A 100 10.60 -7.33 10.80
C PRO A 100 11.22 -7.20 9.41
N LEU A 101 10.57 -7.72 8.36
CA LEU A 101 10.90 -7.34 6.99
C LEU A 101 9.82 -6.37 6.49
N SER A 102 10.17 -5.09 6.36
CA SER A 102 9.37 -4.10 5.66
C SER A 102 9.71 -4.15 4.18
N GLN A 103 8.79 -4.58 3.33
CA GLN A 103 9.00 -4.59 1.87
C GLN A 103 8.17 -3.48 1.24
N ALA A 104 8.82 -2.57 0.51
CA ALA A 104 8.16 -1.52 -0.24
C ALA A 104 8.14 -1.90 -1.73
N PHE A 105 6.95 -1.98 -2.33
CA PHE A 105 6.80 -2.18 -3.77
C PHE A 105 6.32 -0.89 -4.42
N ARG A 106 6.91 -0.55 -5.57
CA ARG A 106 6.37 0.49 -6.46
C ARG A 106 5.25 -0.15 -7.26
N SER A 107 4.03 0.33 -7.06
CA SER A 107 2.84 -0.11 -7.80
C SER A 107 2.54 0.82 -8.97
#